data_AF-A0A9D1PGW6-F1
#
_entry.id   AF-A0A9D1PGW6-F1
#
_cell.length_a   1.000
_cell.length_b   1.000
_cell.length_c   1.000
_cell.angle_alpha   90.00
_cell.angle_beta   90.00
_cell.angle_gamma   90.00
#
_symmetry.space_group_name_H-M   'P 1'
#
loop_
_entity.id
_entity.type
_entity.pdbx_description
1 polymer ?
#
loop_
_entity_poly.entity_id
_entity_poly.type
_entity_poly.pdbx_seq_one_letter_code
_entity_poly.pdbx_strand_id
1 'polypeptide(L)'
;MAERLSLCKKYMIIDHDEDDMLISSLLAASDEYLEGAGINRDVSPSQYDLVANAMTLEAYETRGLTKMVEIAQTPAIRQRIVQLKLRSNYGGND
;
A
#
# COMPACT_ATOMS: atom_id res chain seq x y z
N MET A 1 -7.37 -3.56 -11.16
CA MET A 1 -5.89 -3.42 -11.13
C MET A 1 -5.39 -2.23 -11.96
N ALA A 2 -5.74 -2.10 -13.26
CA ALA A 2 -5.24 -1.01 -14.12
C ALA A 2 -5.47 0.42 -13.57
N GLU A 3 -6.64 0.70 -13.01
CA GLU A 3 -6.93 2.00 -12.39
C GLU A 3 -6.06 2.28 -11.17
N ARG A 4 -5.87 1.28 -10.29
CA ARG A 4 -5.02 1.39 -9.10
C ARG A 4 -3.55 1.57 -9.46
N LEU A 5 -3.07 0.88 -10.50
CA LEU A 5 -1.73 1.10 -11.05
C LEU A 5 -1.56 2.55 -11.52
N SER A 6 -2.52 3.08 -12.29
CA SER A 6 -2.47 4.48 -12.76
C SER A 6 -2.43 5.48 -11.61
N LEU A 7 -3.23 5.27 -10.56
CA LEU A 7 -3.23 6.11 -9.35
C LEU A 7 -1.94 5.99 -8.55
N CYS A 8 -1.39 4.77 -8.42
CA CYS A 8 -0.11 4.53 -7.76
C CYS A 8 1.03 5.23 -8.50
N LYS A 9 1.10 5.12 -9.84
CA LYS A 9 2.07 5.85 -10.67
C LYS A 9 1.98 7.36 -10.49
N LYS A 10 0.76 7.91 -10.47
CA LYS A 10 0.54 9.35 -10.18
C LYS A 10 1.03 9.74 -8.79
N TYR A 11 0.81 8.91 -7.78
CA TYR A 11 1.34 9.12 -6.43
C TYR A 11 2.87 9.11 -6.40
N MET A 12 3.49 8.23 -7.19
CA MET A 12 4.95 8.08 -7.31
C MET A 12 5.60 9.08 -8.28
N ILE A 13 4.82 9.91 -8.98
CA ILE A 13 5.29 10.83 -10.02
C ILE A 13 6.02 10.07 -11.16
N ILE A 14 5.46 8.93 -11.56
CA ILE A 14 5.94 8.11 -12.70
C ILE A 14 5.00 8.32 -13.89
N ASP A 15 5.55 8.72 -15.03
CA ASP A 15 4.81 9.04 -16.26
C ASP A 15 5.10 8.07 -17.43
N HIS A 16 5.96 7.07 -17.22
CA HIS A 16 6.30 6.04 -18.20
C HIS A 16 5.74 4.66 -17.82
N ASP A 17 5.71 3.73 -18.77
CA ASP A 17 5.10 2.40 -18.60
C ASP A 17 6.12 1.27 -18.42
N GLU A 18 7.42 1.55 -18.56
CA GLU A 18 8.50 0.54 -18.49
C GLU A 18 8.50 -0.27 -17.18
N ASP A 19 8.10 0.37 -16.08
CA ASP A 19 8.07 -0.22 -14.75
C ASP A 19 6.69 -0.76 -14.35
N ASP A 20 5.69 -0.76 -15.24
CA ASP A 20 4.31 -1.14 -14.91
C ASP A 20 4.22 -2.54 -14.31
N MET A 21 5.00 -3.50 -14.82
CA MET A 21 5.04 -4.85 -14.28
C MET A 21 5.62 -4.88 -12.86
N LEU A 22 6.71 -4.15 -12.62
CA LEU A 22 7.34 -4.06 -11.31
C LEU A 22 6.40 -3.39 -10.31
N ILE A 23 5.88 -2.21 -10.63
CA ILE A 23 4.97 -1.44 -9.77
C ILE A 23 3.71 -2.26 -9.47
N SER A 24 3.15 -2.95 -10.46
CA SER A 24 1.99 -3.84 -10.24
C SER A 24 2.29 -4.96 -9.26
N SER A 25 3.46 -5.59 -9.36
CA SER A 25 3.87 -6.67 -8.44
C SER A 25 4.10 -6.16 -7.01
N LEU A 26 4.69 -4.98 -6.85
CA LEU A 26 4.92 -4.35 -5.55
C LEU A 26 3.60 -3.89 -4.90
N LEU A 27 2.67 -3.38 -5.71
CA LEU A 27 1.33 -3.02 -5.26
C LEU A 27 0.55 -4.26 -4.81
N ALA A 28 0.61 -5.36 -5.56
CA ALA A 28 0.00 -6.62 -5.16
C ALA A 28 0.60 -7.17 -3.84
N ALA A 29 1.92 -7.10 -3.67
CA ALA A 29 2.57 -7.51 -2.42
C ALA A 29 2.21 -6.59 -1.22
N SER A 30 1.97 -5.30 -1.48
CA SER A 30 1.44 -4.38 -0.48
C SER A 30 0.01 -4.75 -0.08
N ASP A 31 -0.84 -5.08 -1.06
CA ASP A 31 -2.22 -5.54 -0.82
C ASP A 31 -2.23 -6.80 0.04
N GLU A 32 -1.47 -7.83 -0.35
CA GLU A 32 -1.35 -9.10 0.38
C GLU A 32 -0.88 -8.87 1.83
N TYR A 33 0.09 -7.97 2.03
CA TYR A 33 0.55 -7.63 3.37
C TYR A 33 -0.56 -6.98 4.20
N LEU A 34 -1.27 -5.99 3.67
CA LEU A 34 -2.33 -5.27 4.39
C LEU A 34 -3.51 -6.21 4.73
N GLU A 35 -3.90 -7.09 3.79
CA GLU A 35 -4.92 -8.12 4.01
C GLU A 35 -4.49 -9.10 5.10
N GLY A 36 -3.27 -9.66 5.00
CA GLY A 36 -2.72 -10.56 6.02
C GLY A 36 -2.53 -9.89 7.39
N ALA A 37 -2.42 -8.56 7.41
CA ALA A 37 -2.35 -7.74 8.61
C ALA A 37 -3.73 -7.48 9.24
N GLY A 38 -4.83 -7.94 8.63
CA GLY A 38 -6.21 -7.77 9.09
C GLY A 38 -6.82 -6.41 8.72
N ILE A 39 -6.26 -5.71 7.73
CA ILE A 39 -6.82 -4.45 7.26
C ILE A 39 -7.81 -4.75 6.14
N ASN A 40 -9.07 -4.35 6.33
CA ASN A 40 -10.11 -4.50 5.33
C ASN A 40 -10.21 -3.23 4.49
N ARG A 41 -9.97 -3.34 3.18
CA ARG A 41 -10.09 -2.23 2.23
C ARG A 41 -11.52 -1.64 2.22
N ASP A 42 -12.55 -2.45 2.41
CA ASP A 42 -13.95 -2.00 2.36
C ASP A 42 -14.31 -0.99 3.47
N VAL A 43 -13.58 -1.04 4.58
CA VAL A 43 -13.79 -0.12 5.72
C VAL A 43 -13.23 1.27 5.44
N SER A 44 -12.13 1.36 4.70
CA SER A 44 -11.55 2.67 4.34
C SER A 44 -10.76 2.59 3.03
N PRO A 45 -11.44 2.55 1.87
CA PRO A 45 -10.79 2.31 0.58
C PRO A 45 -9.69 3.32 0.26
N SER A 46 -9.95 4.61 0.50
CA SER A 46 -8.99 5.68 0.21
C SER A 46 -7.75 5.63 1.12
N GLN A 47 -7.91 5.31 2.40
CA GLN A 47 -6.76 5.20 3.32
C GLN A 47 -5.96 3.93 3.07
N TYR A 48 -6.64 2.83 2.74
CA TYR A 48 -6.01 1.60 2.30
C TYR A 48 -5.14 1.84 1.07
N ASP A 49 -5.72 2.44 0.01
CA ASP A 49 -5.00 2.71 -1.24
C ASP A 49 -3.82 3.68 -1.03
N LEU A 50 -3.98 4.67 -0.14
CA LEU A 50 -2.88 5.56 0.22
C LEU A 50 -1.70 4.84 0.89
N VAL A 51 -1.98 3.88 1.78
CA VAL A 51 -0.94 3.09 2.45
C VAL A 51 -0.31 2.09 1.48
N ALA A 52 -1.10 1.43 0.63
CA ALA A 52 -0.60 0.53 -0.40
C ALA A 52 0.34 1.27 -1.38
N ASN A 53 -0.03 2.48 -1.81
CA ASN A 53 0.82 3.32 -2.65
C ASN A 53 2.11 3.75 -1.95
N ALA A 54 2.05 4.10 -0.66
CA ALA A 54 3.23 4.46 0.13
C ALA A 54 4.20 3.27 0.32
N MET A 55 3.67 2.08 0.59
CA MET A 55 4.48 0.85 0.66
C MET A 55 5.10 0.49 -0.69
N THR A 56 4.34 0.68 -1.78
CA THR A 56 4.81 0.47 -3.14
C THR A 56 5.93 1.43 -3.51
N LEU A 57 5.82 2.71 -3.15
CA LEU A 57 6.86 3.71 -3.36
C LEU A 57 8.16 3.32 -2.64
N GLU A 58 8.10 3.01 -1.35
CA GLU A 58 9.28 2.60 -0.58
C GLU A 58 9.92 1.34 -1.16
N ALA A 59 9.10 0.36 -1.56
CA ALA A 59 9.60 -0.87 -2.20
C ALA A 59 10.25 -0.60 -3.56
N TYR A 60 9.69 0.35 -4.33
CA TYR A 60 10.22 0.73 -5.63
C TYR A 60 11.54 1.50 -5.50
N GLU A 61 11.63 2.45 -4.57
CA GLU A 61 12.86 3.21 -4.28
C GLU A 61 14.00 2.30 -3.80
N THR A 62 13.67 1.30 -2.98
CA THR A 62 14.62 0.26 -2.55
C THR A 62 14.83 -0.84 -3.61
N ARG A 63 14.22 -0.72 -4.79
CA ARG A 63 14.28 -1.70 -5.90
C ARG A 63 13.95 -3.13 -5.46
N GLY A 64 13.03 -3.29 -4.50
CA GLY A 64 12.62 -4.58 -3.95
C GLY A 64 13.68 -5.26 -3.07
N LEU A 65 14.76 -4.57 -2.70
CA LEU A 65 15.78 -5.09 -1.78
C LEU A 65 15.28 -5.19 -0.34
N THR A 66 14.20 -4.49 -0.01
CA THR A 66 13.56 -4.44 1.31
C THR A 66 12.23 -5.18 1.27
N LYS A 67 11.96 -6.00 2.30
CA LYS A 67 10.72 -6.79 2.36
C LYS A 67 9.53 -5.92 2.78
N MET A 68 8.32 -6.27 2.35
CA MET A 68 7.08 -5.56 2.75
C MET A 68 6.91 -5.45 4.27
N VAL A 69 7.33 -6.48 5.01
CA VAL A 69 7.31 -6.44 6.48
C VAL A 69 8.23 -5.36 7.06
N GLU A 70 9.40 -5.13 6.47
CA GLU A 70 10.36 -4.12 6.91
C GLU A 70 9.84 -2.72 6.57
N ILE A 71 9.30 -2.55 5.36
CA ILE A 71 8.64 -1.32 4.90
C ILE A 71 7.47 -0.95 5.84
N ALA A 72 6.65 -1.93 6.22
CA ALA A 72 5.54 -1.75 7.13
C ALA A 72 5.95 -1.35 8.56
N GLN A 73 7.22 -1.57 8.95
CA GLN A 73 7.76 -1.12 10.24
C GLN A 73 8.31 0.31 10.20
N THR A 74 8.46 0.93 9.03
CA THR A 74 8.90 2.34 8.96
C THR A 74 7.93 3.23 9.75
N PRO A 75 8.41 4.22 10.53
CA PRO A 75 7.55 4.96 11.45
C PRO A 75 6.31 5.58 10.78
N ALA A 76 6.48 6.13 9.58
CA ALA A 76 5.41 6.77 8.82
C ALA A 76 4.33 5.78 8.36
N ILE A 77 4.72 4.60 7.85
CA ILE A 77 3.78 3.58 7.37
C ILE A 77 3.14 2.84 8.54
N ARG A 78 3.93 2.51 9.56
CA ARG A 78 3.48 1.79 10.76
C ARG A 78 2.34 2.49 11.48
N GLN A 79 2.44 3.82 11.66
CA GLN A 79 1.38 4.60 12.31
C GLN A 79 0.07 4.53 11.53
N ARG A 80 0.12 4.59 10.19
CA ARG A 80 -1.07 4.50 9.33
C ARG A 80 -1.69 3.10 9.36
N ILE A 81 -0.87 2.06 9.29
CA ILE A 81 -1.30 0.65 9.40
C ILE A 81 -2.02 0.41 10.73
N VAL A 82 -1.48 0.91 11.85
CA VAL A 82 -2.13 0.75 13.17
C VAL A 82 -3.51 1.41 13.20
N GLN A 83 -3.64 2.65 12.70
CA GLN A 83 -4.94 3.33 12.64
C GLN A 83 -5.94 2.60 11.75
N LEU A 84 -5.49 2.08 10.61
CA LEU A 84 -6.34 1.31 9.71
C LEU A 84 -6.76 -0.04 10.29
N LYS A 85 -5.88 -0.75 10.99
CA LYS A 85 -6.24 -1.98 11.72
C LYS A 85 -7.31 -1.72 12.77
N LEU A 86 -7.18 -0.64 13.54
CA LEU A 86 -8.18 -0.27 14.54
C LEU A 86 -9.54 0.00 13.89
N ARG A 87 -9.57 0.75 12.77
CA ARG A 87 -10.80 0.95 12.00
C ARG A 87 -11.34 -0.35 11.42
N SER A 88 -10.49 -1.23 10.89
CA SER A 88 -10.92 -2.50 10.29
C SER A 88 -11.57 -3.43 11.32
N ASN A 89 -11.02 -3.46 12.55
CA ASN A 89 -11.49 -4.36 13.60
C ASN A 89 -12.63 -3.79 14.46
N TYR A 90 -12.75 -2.47 14.55
CA TYR A 90 -13.66 -1.81 15.50
C TYR A 90 -14.49 -0.67 14.88
N GLY A 91 -14.20 -0.25 13.66
CA GLY A 91 -14.81 0.88 12.96
C GLY A 91 -16.02 0.47 12.11
N GLY A 92 -17.02 -0.11 12.76
CA GLY A 92 -18.33 -0.42 12.18
C GLY A 92 -19.48 0.37 12.81
N ASN A 93 -19.25 1.60 13.26
CA ASN A 93 -20.29 2.50 13.74
C ASN A 93 -19.86 3.95 13.47
N ASP A 94 -20.26 4.46 12.30
CA ASP A 94 -20.65 5.86 12.08
C ASP A 94 -21.76 5.86 11.02
#